data_AF-A0A2B7WU85-F1
#
_entry.id   AF-A0A2B7WU85-F1
#
_cell.length_a   1.000
_cell.length_b   1.000
_cell.length_c   1.000
_cell.angle_alpha   90.00
_cell.angle_beta   90.00
_cell.angle_gamma   90.00
#
_symmetry.space_group_name_H-M   'P 1'
#
loop_
_entity.id
_entity.type
_entity.pdbx_description
1 polymer ?
#
loop_
_entity_poly.entity_id
_entity_poly.type
_entity_poly.pdbx_seq_one_letter_code
_entity_poly.pdbx_strand_id
1 'polypeptide(L)'
;MNASAARVAHVNLMTDTVIANLNPDGLRVILRSMLAADENGQFSHRLQHHVQKYLRHDLQRTSVPALFSVTDESTSTASASSSSTQPTLVPTPELAKLRRRICSLLGSGLAFESLQLLAEVVRQSGATELNDRTVEGERLAEVLAAVDGDLVQALTAMQKVVIANNWGKGEIPPARLQVLLSLRTDLADCREQSEGLRVEFRFERGSTMLEILTMSASNPAIEASAGPTPSLHGNESAIEHFQLGLFIVPRLFIGLWQLSSPAWGSASKSTMLSQFQKHVDSGFTAFDMADHYGDAEIVFGEFRSSYSGPKSIFCATKYCVFEHITVTPEGMRDAVSQRLANIKSDKIDLLQFHWHDYNDTQYVRALQLLQNDERVTVLGLCNFDTKRMEEVLSAGVKIATNQVQFSLIDVRPTCAMAEACEKHNIKLLTYGTLCGGFLSEKWLGKDEPDPFGAGMTPSLRKYLEMINIWGPWPLFQTLLKTLSTIGRKHNVSVSAVAIRWVLDFSYVGAVLVGARMGVSEHTEDNLAVYGWQLDAEDKKMLEEVLSQSRREEMFRDVGDCGAEYRR
;
A
#
# COMPACT_ATOMS: atom_id res chain seq x y z
N MET A 1 -11.77 50.28 -3.18
CA MET A 1 -12.14 49.11 -2.35
C MET A 1 -13.60 48.79 -2.63
N ASN A 2 -13.87 47.88 -3.57
CA ASN A 2 -15.23 47.37 -3.80
C ASN A 2 -15.33 46.00 -3.12
N ALA A 3 -16.09 45.95 -2.03
CA ALA A 3 -16.48 44.70 -1.40
C ALA A 3 -17.36 43.92 -2.39
N SER A 4 -16.84 42.82 -2.92
CA SER A 4 -17.61 41.84 -3.67
C SER A 4 -18.65 41.22 -2.74
N ALA A 5 -19.92 41.60 -2.91
CA ALA A 5 -21.04 40.95 -2.25
C ALA A 5 -21.00 39.44 -2.54
N ALA A 6 -21.00 38.61 -1.49
CA ALA A 6 -21.08 37.17 -1.63
C ALA A 6 -22.40 36.83 -2.34
N ARG A 7 -22.32 36.31 -3.58
CA ARG A 7 -23.47 35.70 -4.25
C ARG A 7 -23.85 34.45 -3.45
N VAL A 8 -24.90 34.54 -2.64
CA VAL A 8 -25.51 33.37 -2.01
C VAL A 8 -26.09 32.54 -3.15
N ALA A 9 -25.48 31.38 -3.44
CA ALA A 9 -26.03 30.42 -4.37
C ALA A 9 -27.39 29.94 -3.82
N HIS A 10 -28.43 30.00 -4.64
CA HIS A 10 -29.75 29.49 -4.29
C HIS A 10 -29.65 27.98 -4.08
N VAL A 11 -29.72 27.51 -2.83
CA VAL A 11 -29.82 26.08 -2.54
C VAL A 11 -31.21 25.62 -2.98
N ASN A 12 -31.26 24.76 -3.98
CA ASN A 12 -32.52 24.19 -4.47
C ASN A 12 -33.13 23.32 -3.35
N LEU A 13 -34.31 23.69 -2.85
CA LEU A 13 -35.03 22.94 -1.81
C LEU A 13 -35.28 21.47 -2.17
N MET A 14 -35.34 21.14 -3.47
CA MET A 14 -35.43 19.76 -3.93
C MET A 14 -34.12 18.99 -3.71
N THR A 15 -32.96 19.65 -3.85
CA THR A 15 -31.66 19.05 -3.56
C THR A 15 -31.51 18.77 -2.07
N ASP A 16 -31.94 19.68 -1.19
CA ASP A 16 -31.96 19.46 0.26
C ASP A 16 -32.88 18.29 0.64
N THR A 17 -34.06 18.21 0.01
CA THR A 17 -34.96 17.05 0.20
C THR A 17 -34.26 15.74 -0.18
N VAL A 18 -33.52 15.71 -1.30
CA VAL A 18 -32.76 14.53 -1.71
C VAL A 18 -31.66 14.19 -0.69
N ILE A 19 -30.86 15.18 -0.26
CA ILE A 19 -29.79 14.97 0.73
C ILE A 19 -30.34 14.47 2.07
N ALA A 20 -31.48 15.00 2.51
CA ALA A 20 -32.09 14.65 3.79
C ALA A 20 -32.73 13.25 3.82
N ASN A 21 -33.17 12.73 2.67
CA ASN A 21 -33.94 11.47 2.59
C ASN A 21 -33.17 10.31 1.95
N LEU A 22 -32.11 10.57 1.17
CA LEU A 22 -31.24 9.49 0.69
C LEU A 22 -30.49 8.85 1.85
N ASN A 23 -30.43 7.51 1.82
CA ASN A 23 -29.61 6.80 2.79
C ASN A 23 -28.11 7.11 2.57
N PRO A 24 -27.25 6.93 3.60
CA PRO A 24 -25.83 7.25 3.51
C PRO A 24 -25.09 6.53 2.39
N ASP A 25 -25.50 5.32 2.03
CA ASP A 25 -24.86 4.56 0.95
C ASP A 25 -25.18 5.15 -0.42
N GLY A 26 -26.43 5.52 -0.67
CA GLY A 26 -26.85 6.23 -1.88
C GLY A 26 -26.13 7.57 -2.04
N LEU A 27 -25.96 8.33 -0.96
CA LEU A 27 -25.18 9.57 -0.99
C LEU A 27 -23.70 9.31 -1.32
N ARG A 28 -23.09 8.25 -0.75
CA ARG A 28 -21.70 7.87 -1.07
C ARG A 28 -21.55 7.44 -2.53
N VAL A 29 -22.49 6.67 -3.06
CA VAL A 29 -22.52 6.26 -4.47
C VAL A 29 -22.53 7.49 -5.36
N ILE A 30 -23.50 8.39 -5.17
CA ILE A 30 -23.65 9.60 -5.97
C ILE A 30 -22.41 10.49 -5.88
N LEU A 31 -21.90 10.74 -4.67
CA LEU A 31 -20.73 11.58 -4.48
C LEU A 31 -19.49 11.00 -5.18
N ARG A 32 -19.29 9.68 -5.11
CA ARG A 32 -18.20 9.00 -5.82
C ARG A 32 -18.37 9.07 -7.33
N SER A 33 -19.58 8.89 -7.85
CA SER A 33 -19.86 9.05 -9.29
C SER A 33 -19.60 10.48 -9.76
N MET A 34 -19.93 11.49 -8.95
CA MET A 34 -19.62 12.89 -9.26
C MET A 34 -18.11 13.16 -9.27
N LEU A 35 -17.36 12.58 -8.32
CA LEU A 35 -15.90 12.70 -8.28
C LEU A 35 -15.23 11.97 -9.45
N ALA A 36 -15.72 10.79 -9.84
CA ALA A 36 -15.21 10.05 -10.99
C ALA A 36 -15.45 10.79 -12.32
N ALA A 37 -16.51 11.59 -12.41
CA ALA A 37 -16.82 12.42 -13.57
C ALA A 37 -16.18 13.83 -13.54
N ASP A 38 -15.34 14.13 -12.54
CA ASP A 38 -14.75 15.45 -12.33
C ASP A 38 -13.49 15.67 -13.18
N GLU A 39 -13.65 15.78 -14.49
CA GLU A 39 -12.56 15.88 -15.47
C GLU A 39 -11.52 16.98 -15.19
N ASN A 40 -11.89 18.03 -14.44
CA ASN A 40 -11.02 19.17 -14.14
C ASN A 40 -10.71 19.33 -12.65
N GLY A 41 -11.06 18.35 -11.81
CA GLY A 41 -10.79 18.38 -10.36
C GLY A 41 -11.52 19.49 -9.57
N GLN A 42 -12.45 20.23 -10.19
CA GLN A 42 -13.10 21.37 -9.56
C GLN A 42 -14.05 20.94 -8.45
N PHE A 43 -14.77 19.85 -8.66
CA PHE A 43 -15.68 19.30 -7.66
C PHE A 43 -14.90 18.74 -6.48
N SER A 44 -13.82 18.01 -6.76
CA SER A 44 -12.90 17.42 -5.78
C SER A 44 -12.29 18.49 -4.87
N HIS A 45 -11.77 19.58 -5.45
CA HIS A 45 -11.20 20.68 -4.68
C HIS A 45 -12.25 21.38 -3.78
N ARG A 46 -13.47 21.62 -4.29
CA ARG A 46 -14.55 22.21 -3.50
C ARG A 46 -15.03 21.29 -2.39
N LEU A 47 -15.19 20.00 -2.67
CA LEU A 47 -15.53 18.98 -1.69
C LEU A 47 -14.50 18.98 -0.56
N GLN A 48 -13.21 18.90 -0.91
CA GLN A 48 -12.12 18.93 0.06
C GLN A 48 -12.18 20.18 0.93
N HIS A 49 -12.34 21.37 0.33
CA HIS A 49 -12.46 22.62 1.06
C HIS A 49 -13.62 22.61 2.08
N HIS A 50 -14.81 22.15 1.67
CA HIS A 50 -15.98 22.11 2.55
C HIS A 50 -15.88 21.03 3.63
N VAL A 51 -15.30 19.87 3.32
CA VAL A 51 -15.00 18.80 4.29
C VAL A 51 -14.02 19.31 5.34
N GLN A 52 -12.92 19.95 4.94
CA GLN A 52 -11.95 20.53 5.88
C GLN A 52 -12.60 21.57 6.80
N LYS A 53 -13.46 22.44 6.24
CA LYS A 53 -14.19 23.45 7.02
C LYS A 53 -15.13 22.80 8.04
N TYR A 54 -15.89 21.79 7.64
CA TYR A 54 -16.77 21.04 8.53
C TYR A 54 -15.99 20.36 9.66
N LEU A 55 -14.93 19.62 9.32
CA LEU A 55 -14.14 18.86 10.29
C LEU A 55 -13.46 19.76 11.32
N ARG A 56 -12.92 20.92 10.92
CA ARG A 56 -12.34 21.88 11.87
C ARG A 56 -13.36 22.45 12.85
N HIS A 57 -14.57 22.75 12.39
CA HIS A 57 -15.65 23.23 13.26
C HIS A 57 -16.17 22.10 14.19
N ASP A 58 -16.25 20.88 13.68
CA ASP A 58 -16.63 19.69 14.47
C ASP A 58 -15.61 19.38 15.58
N LEU A 59 -14.31 19.54 15.29
CA LEU A 59 -13.22 19.40 16.27
C LEU A 59 -13.33 20.40 17.42
N GLN A 60 -13.67 21.67 17.14
CA GLN A 60 -13.83 22.70 18.18
C GLN A 60 -14.97 22.39 19.16
N ARG A 61 -15.93 21.53 18.77
CA ARG A 61 -17.13 21.22 19.55
C ARG A 61 -17.09 19.85 20.21
N THR A 62 -16.05 19.06 19.95
CA THR A 62 -15.95 17.70 20.47
C THR A 62 -14.85 17.60 21.52
N SER A 63 -15.19 17.12 22.72
CA SER A 63 -14.22 16.58 23.66
C SER A 63 -13.94 15.12 23.33
N VAL A 64 -12.70 14.65 23.58
CA VAL A 64 -12.39 13.22 23.42
C VAL A 64 -12.91 12.47 24.65
N PRO A 65 -13.83 11.50 24.51
CA PRO A 65 -14.36 10.73 25.63
C PRO A 65 -13.37 9.63 26.08
N ALA A 66 -13.79 8.79 27.03
CA ALA A 66 -13.08 7.57 27.37
C ALA A 66 -13.10 6.57 26.19
N LEU A 67 -11.93 6.30 25.64
CA LEU A 67 -11.69 5.44 24.49
C LEU A 67 -11.54 3.97 24.88
N PHE A 68 -11.20 3.74 26.14
CA PHE A 68 -11.03 2.42 26.73
C PHE A 68 -11.76 2.31 28.06
N SER A 69 -12.19 1.10 28.38
CA SER A 69 -12.72 0.73 29.70
C SER A 69 -11.93 -0.43 30.28
N VAL A 70 -11.90 -0.54 31.59
CA VAL A 70 -11.28 -1.67 32.30
C VAL A 70 -12.36 -2.64 32.75
N THR A 71 -12.20 -3.93 32.46
CA THR A 71 -13.07 -4.99 32.96
C THR A 71 -12.30 -5.90 33.91
N ASP A 72 -12.84 -6.11 35.11
CA ASP A 72 -12.39 -7.15 36.03
C ASP A 72 -13.14 -8.45 35.73
N GLU A 73 -12.44 -9.53 35.37
CA GLU A 73 -13.04 -10.87 35.21
C GLU A 73 -13.40 -11.51 36.57
N SER A 74 -14.07 -10.79 37.48
CA SER A 74 -14.42 -11.30 38.81
C SER A 74 -15.87 -11.78 38.94
N THR A 75 -16.62 -11.94 37.84
CA THR A 75 -18.02 -12.40 37.92
C THR A 75 -18.37 -13.50 36.91
N SER A 76 -17.75 -14.68 37.02
CA SER A 76 -18.48 -15.93 36.79
C SER A 76 -17.92 -17.07 37.65
N THR A 77 -18.74 -17.49 38.62
CA THR A 77 -18.71 -18.75 39.38
C THR A 77 -17.37 -19.36 39.79
N ALA A 78 -17.04 -19.14 41.07
CA ALA A 78 -16.20 -19.93 41.96
C ALA A 78 -15.67 -21.29 41.45
N SER A 79 -14.37 -21.34 41.15
CA SER A 79 -13.49 -22.37 41.72
C SER A 79 -12.07 -21.79 41.85
N ALA A 80 -11.51 -21.94 43.05
CA ALA A 80 -10.25 -21.33 43.43
C ALA A 80 -9.07 -22.05 42.77
N SER A 81 -8.42 -21.36 41.84
CA SER A 81 -6.97 -21.48 41.62
C SER A 81 -6.40 -20.08 41.46
N SER A 82 -5.47 -19.73 42.34
CA SER A 82 -4.80 -18.43 42.39
C SER A 82 -3.94 -18.18 41.14
N SER A 83 -4.52 -17.54 40.14
CA SER A 83 -3.79 -16.71 39.18
C SER A 83 -4.40 -15.33 39.24
N SER A 84 -3.61 -14.31 39.56
CA SER A 84 -4.02 -12.91 39.52
C SER A 84 -4.52 -12.56 38.12
N THR A 85 -5.83 -12.48 37.92
CA THR A 85 -6.42 -12.00 36.67
C THR A 85 -6.20 -10.50 36.60
N GLN A 86 -5.27 -10.07 35.76
CA GLN A 86 -5.00 -8.66 35.49
C GLN A 86 -6.24 -8.01 34.83
N PRO A 87 -6.58 -6.75 35.16
CA PRO A 87 -7.62 -6.00 34.48
C PRO A 87 -7.36 -5.94 32.97
N THR A 88 -8.37 -6.29 32.17
CA THR A 88 -8.25 -6.24 30.70
C THR A 88 -8.78 -4.91 30.18
N LEU A 89 -7.98 -4.22 29.37
CA LEU A 89 -8.39 -3.01 28.67
C LEU A 89 -9.29 -3.39 27.49
N VAL A 90 -10.43 -2.71 27.34
CA VAL A 90 -11.41 -3.01 26.29
C VAL A 90 -11.72 -1.74 25.49
N PRO A 91 -11.62 -1.76 24.14
CA PRO A 91 -12.03 -0.64 23.29
C PRO A 91 -13.50 -0.27 23.46
N THR A 92 -13.80 1.00 23.70
CA THR A 92 -15.19 1.50 23.71
C THR A 92 -15.69 1.78 22.28
N PRO A 93 -17.01 1.87 22.05
CA PRO A 93 -17.56 2.31 20.76
C PRO A 93 -17.08 3.70 20.33
N GLU A 94 -16.65 4.54 21.28
CA GLU A 94 -16.13 5.88 21.01
C GLU A 94 -14.76 5.85 20.31
N LEU A 95 -13.91 4.85 20.57
CA LEU A 95 -12.66 4.69 19.84
C LEU A 95 -12.90 4.45 18.34
N ALA A 96 -13.89 3.63 17.98
CA ALA A 96 -14.24 3.41 16.59
C ALA A 96 -14.79 4.69 15.92
N LYS A 97 -15.54 5.52 16.65
CA LYS A 97 -16.01 6.84 16.16
C LYS A 97 -14.84 7.80 15.96
N LEU A 98 -13.92 7.87 16.93
CA LEU A 98 -12.73 8.72 16.87
C LEU A 98 -11.84 8.32 15.69
N ARG A 99 -11.60 7.02 15.48
CA ARG A 99 -10.84 6.52 14.33
C ARG A 99 -11.46 6.89 13.00
N ARG A 100 -12.79 6.82 12.83
CA ARG A 100 -13.45 7.31 11.60
C ARG A 100 -13.19 8.80 11.36
N ARG A 101 -13.16 9.61 12.44
CA ARG A 101 -12.84 11.04 12.35
C ARG A 101 -11.37 11.27 11.99
N ILE A 102 -10.44 10.56 12.61
CA ILE A 102 -9.01 10.53 12.27
C ILE A 102 -8.83 10.23 10.78
N CYS A 103 -9.45 9.17 10.26
CA CYS A 103 -9.39 8.84 8.82
C CYS A 103 -9.98 9.95 7.94
N SER A 104 -11.03 10.64 8.39
CA SER A 104 -11.65 11.75 7.65
C SER A 104 -10.74 12.99 7.62
N LEU A 105 -10.05 13.28 8.72
CA LEU A 105 -9.06 14.35 8.81
C LEU A 105 -7.87 14.05 7.89
N LEU A 106 -7.29 12.86 8.01
CA LEU A 106 -6.18 12.42 7.19
C LEU A 106 -6.52 12.46 5.69
N GLY A 107 -7.65 11.85 5.31
CA GLY A 107 -8.13 11.81 3.92
C GLY A 107 -8.51 13.18 3.34
N SER A 108 -8.62 14.22 4.16
CA SER A 108 -8.86 15.60 3.73
C SER A 108 -7.62 16.50 3.83
N GLY A 109 -6.44 15.95 4.16
CA GLY A 109 -5.18 16.71 4.25
C GLY A 109 -4.95 17.42 5.60
N LEU A 110 -5.69 17.04 6.65
CA LEU A 110 -5.59 17.60 8.01
C LEU A 110 -4.76 16.68 8.92
N ALA A 111 -3.53 16.38 8.52
CA ALA A 111 -2.67 15.41 9.20
C ALA A 111 -2.31 15.82 10.64
N PHE A 112 -2.08 17.13 10.89
CA PHE A 112 -1.75 17.63 12.24
C PHE A 112 -2.92 17.48 13.21
N GLU A 113 -4.13 17.82 12.77
CA GLU A 113 -5.35 17.63 13.55
C GLU A 113 -5.62 16.14 13.82
N SER A 114 -5.31 15.27 12.84
CA SER A 114 -5.37 13.81 13.01
C SER A 114 -4.39 13.30 14.08
N LEU A 115 -3.14 13.78 14.08
CA LEU A 115 -2.14 13.39 15.09
C LEU A 115 -2.53 13.78 16.51
N GLN A 116 -3.16 14.94 16.70
CA GLN A 116 -3.63 15.34 18.04
C GLN A 116 -4.63 14.36 18.62
N LEU A 117 -5.54 13.83 17.79
CA LEU A 117 -6.49 12.80 18.22
C LEU A 117 -5.81 11.44 18.43
N LEU A 118 -4.83 11.08 17.60
CA LEU A 118 -4.06 9.84 17.77
C LEU A 118 -3.22 9.86 19.06
N ALA A 119 -2.64 11.00 19.42
CA ALA A 119 -1.93 11.19 20.69
C ALA A 119 -2.84 10.91 21.89
N GLU A 120 -4.12 11.26 21.81
CA GLU A 120 -5.09 10.95 22.86
C GLU A 120 -5.39 9.45 22.96
N VAL A 121 -5.39 8.72 21.83
CA VAL A 121 -5.48 7.26 21.85
C VAL A 121 -4.28 6.65 22.55
N VAL A 122 -3.06 7.10 22.24
CA VAL A 122 -1.81 6.63 22.86
C VAL A 122 -1.82 6.88 24.37
N ARG A 123 -2.20 8.08 24.80
CA ARG A 123 -2.30 8.42 26.23
C ARG A 123 -3.31 7.54 26.98
N GLN A 124 -4.49 7.33 26.40
CA GLN A 124 -5.54 6.55 27.07
C GLN A 124 -5.32 5.04 27.01
N SER A 125 -4.57 4.53 26.01
CA SER A 125 -4.23 3.11 25.97
C SER A 125 -3.17 2.76 27.03
N GLY A 126 -2.21 3.66 27.27
CA GLY A 126 -1.06 3.41 28.14
C GLY A 126 -0.31 2.12 27.78
N ALA A 127 0.49 1.62 28.72
CA ALA A 127 1.03 0.26 28.61
C ALA A 127 -0.06 -0.77 28.96
N THR A 128 -0.32 -1.70 28.04
CA THR A 128 -1.34 -2.72 28.21
C THR A 128 -0.79 -4.11 27.92
N GLU A 129 -0.96 -5.02 28.88
CA GLU A 129 -0.75 -6.45 28.67
C GLU A 129 -1.92 -7.00 27.85
N LEU A 130 -1.64 -7.66 26.73
CA LEU A 130 -2.67 -8.33 25.94
C LEU A 130 -2.77 -9.78 26.37
N ASN A 131 -4.00 -10.25 26.57
CA ASN A 131 -4.28 -11.66 26.65
C ASN A 131 -4.64 -12.17 25.26
N ASP A 132 -3.63 -12.50 24.44
CA ASP A 132 -3.80 -13.00 23.06
C ASP A 132 -4.53 -14.37 22.98
N ARG A 133 -5.00 -14.91 24.11
CA ARG A 133 -5.83 -16.12 24.17
C ARG A 133 -7.33 -15.81 24.27
N THR A 134 -7.71 -14.54 24.42
CA THR A 134 -9.12 -14.11 24.47
C THR A 134 -9.47 -13.30 23.23
N VAL A 135 -10.75 -13.37 22.84
CA VAL A 135 -11.28 -12.62 21.70
C VAL A 135 -11.14 -11.11 21.93
N GLU A 136 -11.27 -10.67 23.18
CA GLU A 136 -11.11 -9.28 23.60
C GLU A 136 -9.66 -8.81 23.47
N GLY A 137 -8.69 -9.65 23.86
CA GLY A 137 -7.26 -9.37 23.71
C GLY A 137 -6.82 -9.29 22.26
N GLU A 138 -7.24 -10.25 21.43
CA GLU A 138 -7.00 -10.23 19.98
C GLU A 138 -7.61 -8.98 19.33
N ARG A 139 -8.86 -8.65 19.67
CA ARG A 139 -9.53 -7.44 19.17
C ARG A 139 -8.80 -6.17 19.59
N LEU A 140 -8.30 -6.10 20.81
CA LEU A 140 -7.50 -4.96 21.25
C LEU A 140 -6.17 -4.89 20.47
N ALA A 141 -5.49 -6.02 20.25
CA ALA A 141 -4.27 -6.09 19.45
C ALA A 141 -4.50 -5.51 18.04
N GLU A 142 -5.56 -5.95 17.36
CA GLU A 142 -5.93 -5.48 16.03
C GLU A 142 -6.21 -3.98 16.02
N VAL A 143 -6.95 -3.49 17.02
CA VAL A 143 -7.28 -2.06 17.13
C VAL A 143 -6.04 -1.22 17.34
N LEU A 144 -5.13 -1.61 18.24
CA LEU A 144 -3.89 -0.89 18.51
C LEU A 144 -2.94 -0.94 17.30
N ALA A 145 -2.81 -2.09 16.64
CA ALA A 145 -2.04 -2.21 15.40
C ALA A 145 -2.60 -1.31 14.28
N ALA A 146 -3.93 -1.17 14.20
CA ALA A 146 -4.57 -0.28 13.24
C ALA A 146 -4.36 1.21 13.60
N VAL A 147 -4.34 1.56 14.88
CA VAL A 147 -3.98 2.92 15.36
C VAL A 147 -2.51 3.23 15.06
N ASP A 148 -1.59 2.27 15.24
CA ASP A 148 -0.18 2.44 14.88
C ASP A 148 -0.02 2.66 13.36
N GLY A 149 -0.80 1.94 12.54
CA GLY A 149 -0.88 2.20 11.11
C GLY A 149 -1.51 3.56 10.75
N ASP A 150 -2.46 4.06 11.54
CA ASP A 150 -3.02 5.41 11.39
C ASP A 150 -1.97 6.49 11.74
N LEU A 151 -1.13 6.27 12.76
CA LEU A 151 0.05 7.10 13.08
C LEU A 151 1.03 7.14 11.91
N VAL A 152 1.42 5.97 11.37
CA VAL A 152 2.32 5.87 10.20
C VAL A 152 1.81 6.72 9.04
N GLN A 153 0.54 6.59 8.66
CA GLN A 153 0.00 7.37 7.54
C GLN A 153 0.00 8.87 7.82
N ALA A 154 -0.38 9.28 9.03
CA ALA A 154 -0.40 10.70 9.40
C ALA A 154 1.01 11.31 9.37
N LEU A 155 2.01 10.59 9.89
CA LEU A 155 3.42 11.00 9.85
C LEU A 155 3.98 11.00 8.43
N THR A 156 3.60 10.03 7.59
CA THR A 156 3.96 10.00 6.16
C THR A 156 3.38 11.20 5.41
N ALA A 157 2.11 11.54 5.64
CA ALA A 157 1.48 12.72 5.06
C ALA A 157 2.19 14.01 5.51
N MET A 158 2.65 14.06 6.77
CA MET A 158 3.41 15.19 7.27
C MET A 158 4.81 15.30 6.67
N GLN A 159 5.51 14.18 6.50
CA GLN A 159 6.82 14.16 5.83
C GLN A 159 6.70 14.77 4.43
N LYS A 160 5.65 14.42 3.67
CA LYS A 160 5.37 15.03 2.36
C LYS A 160 5.18 16.54 2.46
N VAL A 161 4.41 17.02 3.43
CA VAL A 161 4.22 18.48 3.65
C VAL A 161 5.54 19.16 4.02
N VAL A 162 6.37 18.54 4.86
CA VAL A 162 7.69 19.06 5.25
C VAL A 162 8.60 19.19 4.03
N ILE A 163 8.64 18.15 3.18
CA ILE A 163 9.46 18.13 1.95
C ILE A 163 8.96 19.18 0.96
N ALA A 164 7.65 19.22 0.67
CA ALA A 164 7.06 20.15 -0.28
C ALA A 164 7.27 21.62 0.10
N ASN A 165 7.34 21.93 1.39
CA ASN A 165 7.58 23.28 1.89
C ASN A 165 9.05 23.57 2.25
N ASN A 166 9.99 22.66 1.94
CA ASN A 166 11.41 22.75 2.31
C ASN A 166 11.68 22.96 3.82
N TRP A 167 10.76 22.51 4.69
CA TRP A 167 10.90 22.67 6.15
C TRP A 167 12.03 21.85 6.77
N GLY A 168 12.63 20.92 6.02
CA GLY A 168 13.82 20.17 6.41
C GLY A 168 15.07 21.04 6.72
N LYS A 169 15.03 22.34 6.39
CA LYS A 169 16.04 23.34 6.79
C LYS A 169 15.70 24.11 8.08
N GLY A 170 14.75 23.61 8.89
CA GLY A 170 14.50 24.12 10.25
C GLY A 170 13.31 25.07 10.41
N GLU A 171 12.31 25.02 9.53
CA GLU A 171 11.15 25.94 9.58
C GLU A 171 9.79 25.23 9.72
N ILE A 172 9.71 24.14 10.49
CA ILE A 172 8.39 23.65 10.92
C ILE A 172 7.76 24.75 11.81
N PRO A 173 6.55 25.26 11.50
CA PRO A 173 5.91 26.29 12.32
C PRO A 173 5.86 25.87 13.79
N PRO A 174 6.17 26.75 14.77
CA PRO A 174 6.32 26.35 16.19
C PRO A 174 5.11 25.58 16.75
N ALA A 175 3.88 26.00 16.41
CA ALA A 175 2.67 25.30 16.83
C ALA A 175 2.58 23.86 16.30
N ARG A 176 3.08 23.61 15.09
CA ARG A 176 3.11 22.29 14.44
C ARG A 176 4.22 21.42 15.02
N LEU A 177 5.39 22.00 15.29
CA LEU A 177 6.49 21.32 15.97
C LEU A 177 6.06 20.88 17.37
N GLN A 178 5.31 21.71 18.10
CA GLN A 178 4.81 21.36 19.43
C GLN A 178 3.90 20.12 19.42
N VAL A 179 3.08 19.93 18.38
CA VAL A 179 2.25 18.72 18.23
C VAL A 179 3.13 17.47 18.10
N LEU A 180 4.19 17.54 17.29
CA LEU A 180 5.13 16.44 17.11
C LEU A 180 5.89 16.11 18.40
N LEU A 181 6.38 17.14 19.09
CA LEU A 181 7.11 16.96 20.35
C LEU A 181 6.21 16.38 21.45
N SER A 182 4.96 16.83 21.54
CA SER A 182 3.98 16.27 22.47
C SER A 182 3.73 14.80 22.19
N LEU A 183 3.46 14.43 20.94
CA LEU A 183 3.25 13.03 20.55
C LEU A 183 4.48 12.18 20.86
N ARG A 184 5.69 12.72 20.67
CA ARG A 184 6.94 12.03 21.00
C ARG A 184 7.04 11.73 22.49
N THR A 185 6.69 12.69 23.35
CA THR A 185 6.61 12.47 24.79
C THR A 185 5.56 11.41 25.14
N ASP A 186 4.35 11.50 24.59
CA ASP A 186 3.28 10.52 24.85
C ASP A 186 3.71 9.08 24.48
N LEU A 187 4.39 8.92 23.33
CA LEU A 187 4.92 7.62 22.88
C LEU A 187 6.08 7.13 23.74
N ALA A 188 6.98 8.02 24.17
CA ALA A 188 8.09 7.66 25.06
C ALA A 188 7.60 7.20 26.43
N ASP A 189 6.64 7.92 27.02
CA ASP A 189 6.03 7.55 28.30
C ASP A 189 5.33 6.19 28.20
N CYS A 190 4.60 5.96 27.11
CA CYS A 190 3.94 4.68 26.83
C CYS A 190 4.94 3.52 26.66
N ARG A 191 6.08 3.79 26.01
CA ARG A 191 7.19 2.83 25.86
C ARG A 191 7.83 2.48 27.21
N GLU A 192 8.18 3.48 28.02
CA GLU A 192 8.77 3.28 29.34
C GLU A 192 7.86 2.46 30.26
N GLN A 193 6.55 2.76 30.24
CA GLN A 193 5.56 1.97 30.97
C GLN A 193 5.49 0.52 30.46
N SER A 194 5.57 0.31 29.14
CA SER A 194 5.53 -1.03 28.54
C SER A 194 6.75 -1.85 28.93
N GLU A 195 7.94 -1.24 28.92
CA GLU A 195 9.20 -1.85 29.37
C GLU A 195 9.16 -2.20 30.86
N GLY A 196 8.61 -1.29 31.69
CA GLY A 196 8.42 -1.52 33.13
C GLY A 196 7.50 -2.70 33.44
N LEU A 197 6.47 -2.90 32.61
CA LEU A 197 5.55 -4.05 32.69
C LEU A 197 6.05 -5.29 31.93
N ARG A 198 7.16 -5.20 31.18
CA ARG A 198 7.69 -6.25 30.30
C ARG A 198 6.68 -6.72 29.24
N VAL A 199 5.89 -5.79 28.73
CA VAL A 199 4.93 -6.04 27.64
C VAL A 199 5.42 -5.38 26.35
N GLU A 200 4.94 -5.88 25.21
CA GLU A 200 5.29 -5.31 23.91
C GLU A 200 4.73 -3.88 23.77
N PHE A 201 5.61 -2.93 23.42
CA PHE A 201 5.18 -1.58 23.03
C PHE A 201 4.44 -1.62 21.68
N ARG A 202 3.21 -1.13 21.64
CA ARG A 202 2.29 -1.34 20.51
C ARG A 202 2.37 -0.30 19.40
N PHE A 203 3.11 0.79 19.60
CA PHE A 203 3.21 1.91 18.64
C PHE A 203 4.62 2.05 18.05
N GLU A 204 5.31 0.93 17.86
CA GLU A 204 6.69 0.90 17.34
C GLU A 204 6.82 1.56 15.97
N ARG A 205 5.85 1.36 15.07
CA ARG A 205 5.94 1.83 13.69
C ARG A 205 5.77 3.35 13.64
N GLY A 206 4.74 3.87 14.29
CA GLY A 206 4.49 5.30 14.43
C GLY A 206 5.63 6.02 15.18
N SER A 207 6.15 5.42 16.25
CA SER A 207 7.30 5.95 16.99
C SER A 207 8.54 6.06 16.11
N THR A 208 8.85 5.01 15.32
CA THR A 208 10.00 5.02 14.41
C THR A 208 9.86 6.10 13.32
N MET A 209 8.67 6.23 12.71
CA MET A 209 8.41 7.30 11.73
C MET A 209 8.56 8.70 12.32
N LEU A 210 8.13 8.89 13.56
CA LEU A 210 8.21 10.18 14.25
C LEU A 210 9.65 10.57 14.56
N GLU A 211 10.48 9.62 14.98
CA GLU A 211 11.92 9.86 15.18
C GLU A 211 12.59 10.24 13.87
N ILE A 212 12.33 9.52 12.78
CA ILE A 212 12.88 9.86 11.45
C ILE A 212 12.45 11.27 11.01
N LEU A 213 11.20 11.66 11.28
CA LEU A 213 10.68 12.98 10.92
C LEU A 213 11.29 14.11 11.78
N THR A 214 11.62 13.84 13.04
CA THR A 214 12.09 14.85 14.00
C THR A 214 13.62 14.91 14.13
N MET A 215 14.32 13.84 13.77
CA MET A 215 15.78 13.76 13.76
C MET A 215 16.34 14.09 12.37
N SER A 216 16.64 15.36 12.12
CA SER A 216 17.75 15.66 11.22
C SER A 216 19.06 15.23 11.92
N ALA A 217 19.56 14.05 11.53
CA ALA A 217 20.85 13.42 11.87
C ALA A 217 21.06 12.89 13.31
N SER A 218 20.81 11.59 13.52
CA SER A 218 21.75 10.58 14.09
C SER A 218 21.00 9.29 14.50
N ASN A 219 21.66 8.14 14.32
CA ASN A 219 21.08 6.80 14.32
C ASN A 219 21.53 6.01 15.56
N PRO A 220 20.65 5.24 16.23
CA PRO A 220 21.10 4.08 17.01
C PRO A 220 20.49 2.78 16.49
N ALA A 221 21.34 1.76 16.36
CA ALA A 221 20.98 0.39 16.05
C ALA A 221 20.29 -0.28 17.25
N ILE A 222 19.29 -1.11 16.97
CA ILE A 222 18.62 -1.97 17.96
C ILE A 222 18.89 -3.42 17.58
N GLU A 223 19.42 -4.18 18.54
CA GLU A 223 19.64 -5.63 18.44
C GLU A 223 18.32 -6.39 18.53
N ALA A 224 18.12 -7.37 17.63
CA ALA A 224 16.97 -8.27 17.65
C ALA A 224 17.38 -9.67 18.12
N SER A 225 16.63 -10.26 19.05
CA SER A 225 16.78 -11.66 19.43
C SER A 225 15.96 -12.56 18.50
N ALA A 226 16.62 -13.45 17.76
CA ALA A 226 15.98 -14.46 16.92
C ALA A 226 15.55 -15.67 17.77
N GLY A 227 14.25 -15.99 17.74
CA GLY A 227 13.74 -17.29 18.18
C GLY A 227 13.77 -18.30 17.02
N PRO A 228 13.88 -19.62 17.28
CA PRO A 228 13.93 -20.63 16.24
C PRO A 228 12.54 -20.83 15.61
N THR A 229 12.47 -20.71 14.28
CA THR A 229 11.24 -20.87 13.48
C THR A 229 11.27 -22.19 12.69
N PRO A 230 10.15 -22.90 12.51
CA PRO A 230 10.11 -24.17 11.77
C PRO A 230 10.35 -23.95 10.26
N SER A 231 11.10 -24.86 9.63
CA SER A 231 11.32 -24.87 8.18
C SER A 231 10.06 -25.31 7.44
N LEU A 232 9.46 -24.40 6.66
CA LEU A 232 8.46 -24.76 5.65
C LEU A 232 9.19 -25.29 4.40
N HIS A 233 8.98 -26.56 4.08
CA HIS A 233 9.56 -27.19 2.89
C HIS A 233 8.77 -26.82 1.62
N GLY A 234 9.01 -25.62 1.09
CA GLY A 234 8.79 -25.37 -0.32
C GLY A 234 9.85 -26.08 -1.15
N ASN A 235 9.50 -26.60 -2.33
CA ASN A 235 10.50 -27.15 -3.24
C ASN A 235 11.31 -26.02 -3.87
N GLU A 236 12.34 -25.52 -3.17
CA GLU A 236 13.17 -24.39 -3.62
C GLU A 236 13.73 -24.58 -5.03
N SER A 237 13.94 -25.84 -5.47
CA SER A 237 14.43 -26.14 -6.82
C SER A 237 13.43 -25.79 -7.93
N ALA A 238 12.17 -25.54 -7.61
CA ALA A 238 11.14 -25.17 -8.58
C ALA A 238 11.10 -23.66 -8.86
N ILE A 239 11.68 -22.82 -8.00
CA ILE A 239 11.58 -21.35 -8.13
C ILE A 239 12.28 -20.89 -9.41
N GLU A 240 11.51 -20.33 -10.34
CA GLU A 240 12.06 -19.74 -11.56
C GLU A 240 12.71 -18.39 -11.25
N HIS A 241 13.81 -18.11 -11.96
CA HIS A 241 14.57 -16.86 -11.83
C HIS A 241 14.78 -16.19 -13.20
N PHE A 242 15.08 -14.90 -13.19
CA PHE A 242 15.53 -14.17 -14.37
C PHE A 242 16.72 -13.27 -14.05
N GLN A 243 17.50 -12.93 -15.08
CA GLN A 243 18.63 -12.01 -14.96
C GLN A 243 18.12 -10.57 -14.95
N LEU A 244 18.51 -9.80 -13.94
CA LEU A 244 18.24 -8.37 -13.82
C LEU A 244 19.54 -7.61 -13.50
N GLY A 245 20.16 -7.04 -14.53
CA GLY A 245 21.48 -6.41 -14.38
C GLY A 245 22.52 -7.43 -13.92
N LEU A 246 23.09 -7.23 -12.72
CA LEU A 246 24.05 -8.16 -12.10
C LEU A 246 23.39 -9.23 -11.22
N PHE A 247 22.07 -9.15 -11.03
CA PHE A 247 21.33 -10.02 -10.11
C PHE A 247 20.62 -11.16 -10.85
N ILE A 248 20.51 -12.31 -10.18
CA ILE A 248 19.58 -13.38 -10.54
C ILE A 248 18.49 -13.36 -9.47
N VAL A 249 17.26 -13.04 -9.86
CA VAL A 249 16.16 -12.79 -8.93
C VAL A 249 14.96 -13.68 -9.25
N PRO A 250 14.14 -14.07 -8.26
CA PRO A 250 12.96 -14.91 -8.50
C PRO A 250 11.94 -14.18 -9.36
N ARG A 251 11.12 -14.94 -10.10
CA ARG A 251 10.05 -14.37 -10.96
C ARG A 251 8.78 -13.96 -10.19
N LEU A 252 8.79 -14.07 -8.87
CA LEU A 252 7.77 -13.52 -7.97
C LEU A 252 8.42 -12.54 -7.00
N PHE A 253 7.88 -11.33 -6.95
CA PHE A 253 8.28 -10.31 -6.00
C PHE A 253 7.14 -10.08 -5.01
N ILE A 254 7.47 -9.98 -3.72
CA ILE A 254 6.48 -9.62 -2.69
C ILE A 254 6.26 -8.11 -2.75
N GLY A 255 5.07 -7.69 -3.14
CA GLY A 255 4.67 -6.29 -3.16
C GLY A 255 4.15 -5.83 -1.80
N LEU A 256 4.68 -4.73 -1.27
CA LEU A 256 4.35 -4.18 0.05
C LEU A 256 3.34 -3.02 0.01
N TRP A 257 2.63 -2.84 -1.11
CA TRP A 257 1.71 -1.71 -1.31
C TRP A 257 0.56 -1.65 -0.29
N GLN A 258 0.18 -2.77 0.33
CA GLN A 258 -0.85 -2.79 1.39
C GLN A 258 -0.42 -2.05 2.66
N LEU A 259 0.88 -1.80 2.87
CA LEU A 259 1.36 -0.95 3.97
C LEU A 259 1.08 0.54 3.76
N SER A 260 0.59 0.94 2.59
CA SER A 260 0.17 2.33 2.32
C SER A 260 -0.99 2.82 3.19
N SER A 261 -1.82 1.89 3.72
CA SER A 261 -2.96 2.26 4.56
C SER A 261 -3.50 1.08 5.39
N PRO A 262 -3.90 1.27 6.65
CA PRO A 262 -4.66 0.33 7.47
C PRO A 262 -6.01 -0.08 6.86
N ALA A 263 -6.49 0.62 5.82
CA ALA A 263 -7.63 0.16 5.02
C ALA A 263 -7.41 -1.24 4.40
N TRP A 264 -6.16 -1.70 4.34
CA TRP A 264 -5.75 -3.03 3.87
C TRP A 264 -5.52 -4.05 4.99
N GLY A 265 -5.74 -3.65 6.25
CA GLY A 265 -5.28 -4.36 7.44
C GLY A 265 -3.99 -3.74 7.98
N SER A 266 -3.72 -3.97 9.27
CA SER A 266 -2.49 -3.54 9.93
C SER A 266 -2.06 -4.60 10.92
N ALA A 267 -0.76 -4.71 11.15
CA ALA A 267 -0.17 -5.63 12.11
C ALA A 267 0.90 -4.92 12.94
N SER A 268 1.29 -5.53 14.06
CA SER A 268 2.44 -5.05 14.83
C SER A 268 3.74 -5.22 14.04
N LYS A 269 4.75 -4.43 14.39
CA LYS A 269 6.08 -4.52 13.78
C LYS A 269 6.67 -5.93 13.90
N SER A 270 6.61 -6.52 15.10
CA SER A 270 7.09 -7.87 15.40
C SER A 270 6.45 -8.93 14.49
N THR A 271 5.13 -8.84 14.28
CA THR A 271 4.39 -9.74 13.39
C THR A 271 4.84 -9.59 11.94
N MET A 272 5.07 -8.36 11.47
CA MET A 272 5.58 -8.11 10.11
C MET A 272 6.99 -8.69 9.93
N LEU A 273 7.90 -8.47 10.88
CA LEU A 273 9.27 -9.03 10.83
C LEU A 273 9.26 -10.56 10.81
N SER A 274 8.40 -11.19 11.62
CA SER A 274 8.21 -12.64 11.60
C SER A 274 7.72 -13.15 10.24
N GLN A 275 6.79 -12.43 9.59
CA GLN A 275 6.32 -12.83 8.26
C GLN A 275 7.40 -12.62 7.18
N PHE A 276 8.20 -11.55 7.24
CA PHE A 276 9.33 -11.40 6.34
C PHE A 276 10.30 -12.58 6.44
N GLN A 277 10.60 -13.02 7.67
CA GLN A 277 11.42 -14.21 7.89
C GLN A 277 10.80 -15.45 7.25
N LYS A 278 9.51 -15.72 7.49
CA LYS A 278 8.78 -16.84 6.87
C LYS A 278 8.80 -16.81 5.35
N HIS A 279 8.64 -15.63 4.75
CA HIS A 279 8.72 -15.43 3.32
C HIS A 279 10.10 -15.80 2.77
N VAL A 280 11.16 -15.28 3.39
CA VAL A 280 12.54 -15.60 2.99
C VAL A 280 12.83 -17.09 3.18
N ASP A 281 12.42 -17.68 4.29
CA ASP A 281 12.56 -19.12 4.55
C ASP A 281 11.85 -19.96 3.49
N SER A 282 10.70 -19.51 3.00
CA SER A 282 9.92 -20.16 1.93
C SER A 282 10.44 -19.90 0.51
N GLY A 283 11.47 -19.06 0.33
CA GLY A 283 12.10 -18.77 -0.96
C GLY A 283 11.68 -17.46 -1.62
N PHE A 284 10.83 -16.65 -0.97
CA PHE A 284 10.55 -15.28 -1.41
C PHE A 284 11.67 -14.34 -0.99
N THR A 285 12.61 -14.10 -1.90
CA THR A 285 13.82 -13.31 -1.65
C THR A 285 13.84 -11.96 -2.37
N ALA A 286 12.78 -11.59 -3.09
CA ALA A 286 12.65 -10.28 -3.74
C ALA A 286 11.42 -9.53 -3.25
N PHE A 287 11.63 -8.28 -2.84
CA PHE A 287 10.60 -7.42 -2.26
C PHE A 287 10.48 -6.10 -3.03
N ASP A 288 9.26 -5.66 -3.28
CA ASP A 288 8.93 -4.41 -3.96
C ASP A 288 8.15 -3.47 -3.06
N MET A 289 8.62 -2.23 -2.96
CA MET A 289 8.07 -1.19 -2.10
C MET A 289 8.14 0.19 -2.78
N ALA A 290 7.75 1.25 -2.08
CA ALA A 290 7.80 2.62 -2.57
C ALA A 290 7.85 3.62 -1.41
N ASP A 291 8.35 4.82 -1.71
CA ASP A 291 8.41 5.96 -0.80
C ASP A 291 7.06 6.41 -0.22
N HIS A 292 5.95 6.13 -0.89
CA HIS A 292 4.60 6.48 -0.45
C HIS A 292 3.83 5.31 0.19
N TYR A 293 4.44 4.14 0.36
CA TYR A 293 3.81 2.98 1.01
C TYR A 293 3.97 3.02 2.53
N GLY A 294 3.56 4.11 3.17
CA GLY A 294 3.68 4.28 4.60
C GLY A 294 5.13 4.04 5.08
N ASP A 295 5.30 3.08 5.98
CA ASP A 295 6.58 2.68 6.56
C ASP A 295 7.22 1.44 5.90
N ALA A 296 6.76 1.04 4.71
CA ALA A 296 7.22 -0.18 4.04
C ALA A 296 8.76 -0.27 3.90
N GLU A 297 9.42 0.81 3.47
CA GLU A 297 10.89 0.84 3.34
C GLU A 297 11.58 0.67 4.70
N ILE A 298 11.00 1.21 5.77
CA ILE A 298 11.61 1.27 7.11
C ILE A 298 11.47 -0.08 7.82
N VAL A 299 10.27 -0.66 7.81
CA VAL A 299 10.06 -2.00 8.39
C VAL A 299 10.85 -3.05 7.62
N PHE A 300 10.90 -2.94 6.28
CA PHE A 300 11.75 -3.81 5.47
C PHE A 300 13.24 -3.60 5.77
N GLY A 301 13.71 -2.36 5.90
CA GLY A 301 15.10 -2.05 6.24
C GLY A 301 15.52 -2.63 7.59
N GLU A 302 14.64 -2.55 8.59
CA GLU A 302 14.83 -3.21 9.89
C GLU A 302 14.98 -4.73 9.74
N PHE A 303 14.07 -5.37 9.02
CA PHE A 303 14.16 -6.80 8.72
C PHE A 303 15.48 -7.14 8.01
N ARG A 304 15.78 -6.46 6.89
CA ARG A 304 16.99 -6.70 6.09
C ARG A 304 18.26 -6.56 6.92
N SER A 305 18.33 -5.53 7.78
CA SER A 305 19.51 -5.27 8.61
C SER A 305 19.70 -6.29 9.74
N SER A 306 18.62 -6.92 10.21
CA SER A 306 18.65 -7.93 11.28
C SER A 306 18.73 -9.36 10.74
N TYR A 307 18.45 -9.56 9.44
CA TYR A 307 18.51 -10.86 8.79
C TYR A 307 19.95 -11.37 8.73
N SER A 308 20.19 -12.51 9.38
CA SER A 308 21.49 -13.19 9.45
C SER A 308 21.52 -14.53 8.69
N GLY A 309 20.46 -14.84 7.95
CA GLY A 309 20.37 -16.07 7.19
C GLY A 309 21.22 -16.06 5.91
N PRO A 310 21.36 -17.21 5.24
CA PRO A 310 22.28 -17.36 4.10
C PRO A 310 21.72 -16.83 2.78
N LYS A 311 20.43 -16.50 2.70
CA LYS A 311 19.78 -16.10 1.43
C LYS A 311 20.04 -14.62 1.15
N SER A 312 20.42 -14.30 -0.08
CA SER A 312 20.47 -12.90 -0.53
C SER A 312 19.06 -12.35 -0.69
N ILE A 313 18.80 -11.16 -0.16
CA ILE A 313 17.51 -10.47 -0.27
C ILE A 313 17.66 -9.32 -1.26
N PHE A 314 16.80 -9.30 -2.29
CA PHE A 314 16.74 -8.27 -3.32
C PHE A 314 15.66 -7.23 -2.99
N CYS A 315 16.04 -5.95 -3.03
CA CYS A 315 15.15 -4.83 -2.71
C CYS A 315 14.88 -3.93 -3.93
N ALA A 316 13.63 -3.91 -4.37
CA ALA A 316 13.12 -2.94 -5.33
C ALA A 316 12.32 -1.84 -4.61
N THR A 317 12.70 -0.57 -4.77
CA THR A 317 11.91 0.57 -4.26
C THR A 317 11.63 1.60 -5.37
N LYS A 318 10.63 2.47 -5.17
CA LYS A 318 10.21 3.50 -6.14
C LYS A 318 10.33 4.93 -5.65
N TYR A 319 10.88 5.83 -6.48
CA TYR A 319 10.80 7.28 -6.26
C TYR A 319 9.65 7.83 -7.09
N CYS A 320 8.61 8.28 -6.40
CA CYS A 320 7.34 8.69 -7.00
C CYS A 320 7.13 10.18 -6.88
N VAL A 321 7.14 10.85 -8.03
CA VAL A 321 6.85 12.29 -8.13
C VAL A 321 5.38 12.48 -8.51
N PHE A 322 4.58 12.83 -7.51
CA PHE A 322 3.14 13.10 -7.66
C PHE A 322 2.80 14.59 -7.84
N GLU A 323 3.68 15.46 -7.35
CA GLU A 323 3.52 16.91 -7.38
C GLU A 323 4.63 17.54 -8.20
N HIS A 324 4.44 18.79 -8.64
CA HIS A 324 5.46 19.51 -9.37
C HIS A 324 6.70 19.74 -8.49
N ILE A 325 7.88 19.43 -9.05
CA ILE A 325 9.17 19.65 -8.40
C ILE A 325 10.14 20.33 -9.38
N THR A 326 11.13 21.04 -8.83
CA THR A 326 12.32 21.42 -9.59
C THR A 326 13.33 20.28 -9.53
N VAL A 327 13.76 19.77 -10.68
CA VAL A 327 14.74 18.68 -10.74
C VAL A 327 16.17 19.23 -10.64
N THR A 328 16.82 18.99 -9.50
CA THR A 328 18.22 19.37 -9.25
C THR A 328 19.09 18.15 -8.91
N PRO A 329 20.42 18.20 -9.14
CA PRO A 329 21.34 17.14 -8.70
C PRO A 329 21.22 16.82 -7.21
N GLU A 330 21.10 17.85 -6.38
CA GLU A 330 20.98 17.73 -4.92
C GLU A 330 19.66 17.06 -4.55
N GLY A 331 18.54 17.48 -5.14
CA GLY A 331 17.23 16.90 -4.85
C GLY A 331 17.14 15.41 -5.21
N MET A 332 17.73 15.00 -6.33
CA MET A 332 17.80 13.59 -6.72
C MET A 332 18.70 12.79 -5.77
N ARG A 333 19.84 13.37 -5.36
CA ARG A 333 20.76 12.76 -4.39
C ARG A 333 20.10 12.57 -3.02
N ASP A 334 19.32 13.55 -2.57
CA ASP A 334 18.58 13.52 -1.31
C ASP A 334 17.48 12.47 -1.35
N ALA A 335 16.74 12.39 -2.48
CA ALA A 335 15.77 11.33 -2.70
C ALA A 335 16.42 9.94 -2.56
N VAL A 336 17.54 9.70 -3.23
CA VAL A 336 18.31 8.44 -3.10
C VAL A 336 18.76 8.20 -1.65
N SER A 337 19.31 9.22 -0.98
CA SER A 337 19.79 9.11 0.42
C SER A 337 18.68 8.74 1.39
N GLN A 338 17.49 9.33 1.25
CA GLN A 338 16.35 9.02 2.12
C GLN A 338 15.97 7.54 2.04
N ARG A 339 16.00 6.97 0.84
CA ARG A 339 15.58 5.59 0.59
C ARG A 339 16.60 4.61 1.12
N LEU A 340 17.89 4.90 0.91
CA LEU A 340 19.01 4.14 1.48
C LEU A 340 18.94 4.10 3.02
N ALA A 341 18.63 5.25 3.64
CA ALA A 341 18.43 5.34 5.08
C ALA A 341 17.25 4.48 5.54
N ASN A 342 16.11 4.57 4.85
CA ASN A 342 14.92 3.79 5.16
C ASN A 342 15.16 2.28 5.04
N ILE A 343 15.71 1.81 3.91
CA ILE A 343 15.96 0.38 3.65
C ILE A 343 17.24 -0.14 4.34
N LYS A 344 17.94 0.72 5.11
CA LYS A 344 19.18 0.44 5.83
C LYS A 344 20.24 -0.26 4.95
N SER A 345 20.56 0.35 3.81
CA SER A 345 21.53 -0.17 2.84
C SER A 345 22.44 0.93 2.30
N ASP A 346 23.63 0.57 1.85
CA ASP A 346 24.55 1.48 1.16
C ASP A 346 24.24 1.62 -0.34
N LYS A 347 23.48 0.65 -0.89
CA LYS A 347 23.03 0.64 -2.29
C LYS A 347 21.57 0.23 -2.43
N ILE A 348 20.91 0.81 -3.43
CA ILE A 348 19.59 0.39 -3.91
C ILE A 348 19.81 -0.67 -4.99
N ASP A 349 19.21 -1.86 -4.82
CA ASP A 349 19.35 -2.95 -5.79
C ASP A 349 18.60 -2.60 -7.09
N LEU A 350 17.32 -2.20 -6.97
CA LEU A 350 16.52 -1.62 -8.05
C LEU A 350 15.79 -0.34 -7.60
N LEU A 351 16.10 0.78 -8.25
CA LEU A 351 15.35 2.02 -8.13
C LEU A 351 14.39 2.17 -9.32
N GLN A 352 13.10 2.21 -9.05
CA GLN A 352 12.08 2.46 -10.07
C GLN A 352 11.61 3.92 -9.97
N PHE A 353 11.39 4.57 -11.10
CA PHE A 353 10.98 5.98 -11.12
C PHE A 353 9.54 6.13 -11.63
N HIS A 354 8.72 6.86 -10.87
CA HIS A 354 7.37 7.22 -11.27
C HIS A 354 7.25 8.73 -11.41
N TRP A 355 6.62 9.17 -12.48
CA TRP A 355 6.38 10.58 -12.78
C TRP A 355 4.92 10.80 -13.17
N HIS A 356 4.20 11.62 -12.41
CA HIS A 356 2.76 11.81 -12.58
C HIS A 356 2.41 12.68 -13.80
N ASP A 357 2.96 13.90 -13.90
CA ASP A 357 2.60 14.88 -14.93
C ASP A 357 3.55 14.87 -16.14
N TYR A 358 3.11 14.26 -17.25
CA TYR A 358 3.91 14.23 -18.49
C TYR A 358 3.97 15.54 -19.27
N ASN A 359 3.25 16.59 -18.86
CA ASN A 359 3.47 17.91 -19.42
C ASN A 359 4.78 18.53 -18.92
N ASP A 360 5.22 18.14 -17.72
CA ASP A 360 6.55 18.44 -17.23
C ASP A 360 7.56 17.39 -17.74
N THR A 361 8.42 17.80 -18.67
CA THR A 361 9.41 16.91 -19.31
C THR A 361 10.68 16.70 -18.49
N GLN A 362 10.77 17.27 -17.28
CA GLN A 362 11.94 17.12 -16.41
C GLN A 362 12.21 15.66 -15.98
N TYR A 363 11.27 14.72 -16.17
CA TYR A 363 11.49 13.30 -15.88
C TYR A 363 12.72 12.71 -16.58
N VAL A 364 13.05 13.16 -17.81
CA VAL A 364 14.25 12.70 -18.51
C VAL A 364 15.51 13.15 -17.77
N ARG A 365 15.53 14.41 -17.33
CA ARG A 365 16.65 14.98 -16.56
C ARG A 365 16.79 14.28 -15.20
N ALA A 366 15.68 14.00 -14.53
CA ALA A 366 15.66 13.27 -13.26
C ALA A 366 16.29 11.88 -13.42
N LEU A 367 15.86 11.13 -14.43
CA LEU A 367 16.39 9.80 -14.74
C LEU A 367 17.88 9.81 -15.11
N GLN A 368 18.35 10.82 -15.85
CA GLN A 368 19.78 10.99 -16.13
C GLN A 368 20.59 11.25 -14.85
N LEU A 369 20.06 12.02 -13.91
CA LEU A 369 20.71 12.25 -12.61
C LEU A 369 20.73 10.99 -11.76
N LEU A 370 19.62 10.25 -11.69
CA LEU A 370 19.52 8.98 -10.96
C LEU A 370 20.44 7.91 -11.54
N GLN A 371 20.58 7.82 -12.85
CA GLN A 371 21.52 6.90 -13.51
C GLN A 371 22.99 7.18 -13.12
N ASN A 372 23.35 8.43 -12.88
CA ASN A 372 24.71 8.82 -12.53
C ASN A 372 25.00 8.68 -11.02
N ASP A 373 24.03 8.30 -10.20
CA ASP A 373 24.23 8.01 -8.79
C ASP A 373 24.67 6.56 -8.60
N GLU A 374 25.94 6.36 -8.24
CA GLU A 374 26.56 5.03 -8.09
C GLU A 374 25.94 4.14 -6.98
N ARG A 375 25.09 4.74 -6.15
CA ARG A 375 24.33 4.04 -5.11
C ARG A 375 23.07 3.37 -5.67
N VAL A 376 22.69 3.68 -6.91
CA VAL A 376 21.61 3.01 -7.65
C VAL A 376 22.22 1.94 -8.55
N THR A 377 21.96 0.67 -8.25
CA THR A 377 22.56 -0.46 -8.99
C THR A 377 21.83 -0.73 -10.31
N VAL A 378 20.50 -0.76 -10.27
CA VAL A 378 19.63 -0.93 -11.44
C VAL A 378 18.57 0.16 -11.43
N LEU A 379 18.33 0.77 -12.60
CA LEU A 379 17.30 1.79 -12.79
C LEU A 379 16.13 1.20 -13.59
N GLY A 380 14.92 1.44 -13.11
CA GLY A 380 13.67 1.03 -13.72
C GLY A 380 12.67 2.20 -13.79
N LEU A 381 11.59 1.98 -14.52
CA LEU A 381 10.44 2.88 -14.62
C LEU A 381 9.23 2.27 -13.90
N CYS A 382 8.26 3.09 -13.54
CA CYS A 382 6.98 2.66 -12.98
C CYS A 382 5.85 3.49 -13.60
N ASN A 383 4.94 2.81 -14.28
CA ASN A 383 3.81 3.38 -15.01
C ASN A 383 4.25 4.37 -16.11
N PHE A 384 5.40 4.12 -16.75
CA PHE A 384 5.76 4.82 -17.97
C PHE A 384 5.01 4.21 -19.16
N ASP A 385 4.40 5.04 -19.99
CA ASP A 385 3.82 4.57 -21.25
C ASP A 385 4.94 4.28 -22.27
N THR A 386 4.63 3.59 -23.36
CA THR A 386 5.62 3.16 -24.34
C THR A 386 6.37 4.35 -24.93
N LYS A 387 5.64 5.43 -25.25
CA LYS A 387 6.22 6.64 -25.86
C LYS A 387 7.24 7.30 -24.93
N ARG A 388 6.88 7.48 -23.66
CA ARG A 388 7.73 8.12 -22.64
C ARG A 388 8.94 7.24 -22.30
N MET A 389 8.75 5.92 -22.28
CA MET A 389 9.86 4.97 -22.15
C MET A 389 10.85 5.13 -23.32
N GLU A 390 10.37 5.17 -24.58
CA GLU A 390 11.24 5.38 -25.74
C GLU A 390 11.93 6.75 -25.74
N GLU A 391 11.27 7.81 -25.28
CA GLU A 391 11.88 9.14 -25.10
C GLU A 391 13.03 9.11 -24.10
N VAL A 392 12.86 8.43 -22.96
CA VAL A 392 13.92 8.23 -21.95
C VAL A 392 15.11 7.44 -22.51
N LEU A 393 14.84 6.36 -23.24
CA LEU A 393 15.88 5.53 -23.87
C LEU A 393 16.64 6.30 -24.94
N SER A 394 15.94 7.08 -25.76
CA SER A 394 16.53 7.93 -26.80
C SER A 394 17.43 9.02 -26.23
N ALA A 395 17.16 9.46 -24.99
CA ALA A 395 18.01 10.39 -24.24
C ALA A 395 19.26 9.74 -23.59
N GLY A 396 19.51 8.46 -23.87
CA GLY A 396 20.69 7.73 -23.41
C GLY A 396 20.59 7.17 -21.98
N VAL A 397 19.40 7.16 -21.39
CA VAL A 397 19.17 6.52 -20.09
C VAL A 397 18.97 5.01 -20.28
N LYS A 398 19.73 4.21 -19.55
CA LYS A 398 19.65 2.76 -19.49
C LYS A 398 18.59 2.38 -18.45
N ILE A 399 17.52 1.79 -18.96
CA ILE A 399 16.42 1.27 -18.14
C ILE A 399 16.43 -0.26 -18.23
N ALA A 400 16.31 -0.93 -17.10
CA ALA A 400 16.25 -2.40 -17.05
C ALA A 400 14.82 -2.93 -16.91
N THR A 401 13.94 -2.17 -16.24
CA THR A 401 12.55 -2.58 -16.01
C THR A 401 11.55 -1.46 -16.24
N ASN A 402 10.31 -1.82 -16.55
CA ASN A 402 9.15 -0.93 -16.40
C ASN A 402 8.06 -1.68 -15.63
N GLN A 403 7.63 -1.13 -14.49
CA GLN A 403 6.56 -1.71 -13.68
C GLN A 403 5.20 -1.21 -14.17
N VAL A 404 4.33 -2.13 -14.62
CA VAL A 404 3.04 -1.81 -15.25
C VAL A 404 1.94 -2.78 -14.85
N GLN A 405 0.67 -2.38 -15.03
CA GLN A 405 -0.46 -3.28 -14.84
C GLN A 405 -0.50 -4.32 -15.97
N PHE A 406 -0.55 -5.61 -15.62
CA PHE A 406 -0.73 -6.68 -16.61
C PHE A 406 -1.49 -7.86 -16.00
N SER A 407 -2.60 -8.25 -16.62
CA SER A 407 -3.41 -9.41 -16.24
C SER A 407 -4.19 -9.96 -17.44
N LEU A 408 -4.95 -11.03 -17.23
CA LEU A 408 -5.94 -11.51 -18.22
C LEU A 408 -7.04 -10.48 -18.54
N ILE A 409 -7.25 -9.51 -17.65
CA ILE A 409 -8.21 -8.42 -17.83
C ILE A 409 -7.56 -7.21 -18.50
N ASP A 410 -6.32 -6.89 -18.13
CA ASP A 410 -5.59 -5.76 -18.70
C ASP A 410 -4.39 -6.24 -19.50
N VAL A 411 -4.59 -6.41 -20.81
CA VAL A 411 -3.57 -6.90 -21.75
C VAL A 411 -2.88 -5.77 -22.53
N ARG A 412 -3.10 -4.50 -22.17
CA ARG A 412 -2.48 -3.35 -22.87
C ARG A 412 -0.96 -3.47 -23.05
N PRO A 413 -0.18 -4.09 -22.13
CA PRO A 413 1.24 -4.34 -22.36
C PRO A 413 1.56 -5.16 -23.60
N THR A 414 0.65 -6.01 -24.11
CA THR A 414 0.87 -6.82 -25.31
C THR A 414 0.76 -6.02 -26.62
N CYS A 415 0.38 -4.74 -26.56
CA CYS A 415 0.30 -3.87 -27.71
C CYS A 415 1.70 -3.29 -28.03
N ALA A 416 1.92 -1.98 -27.86
CA ALA A 416 3.18 -1.34 -28.22
C ALA A 416 4.33 -1.66 -27.23
N MET A 417 4.02 -1.83 -25.94
CA MET A 417 5.02 -1.99 -24.88
C MET A 417 5.85 -3.27 -25.04
N ALA A 418 5.22 -4.39 -25.44
CA ALA A 418 5.89 -5.68 -25.64
C ALA A 418 7.03 -5.58 -26.65
N GLU A 419 6.76 -5.04 -27.85
CA GLU A 419 7.76 -4.86 -28.90
C GLU A 419 8.91 -3.96 -28.43
N ALA A 420 8.59 -2.85 -27.76
CA ALA A 420 9.61 -1.95 -27.21
C ALA A 420 10.47 -2.65 -26.14
N CYS A 421 9.85 -3.43 -25.25
CA CYS A 421 10.56 -4.18 -24.22
C CYS A 421 11.52 -5.23 -24.82
N GLU A 422 11.07 -5.97 -25.83
CA GLU A 422 11.91 -6.97 -26.51
C GLU A 422 13.07 -6.30 -27.25
N LYS A 423 12.80 -5.24 -28.01
CA LYS A 423 13.80 -4.46 -28.75
C LYS A 423 14.90 -3.90 -27.85
N HIS A 424 14.52 -3.41 -26.66
CA HIS A 424 15.44 -2.74 -25.75
C HIS A 424 15.93 -3.63 -24.60
N ASN A 425 15.55 -4.92 -24.58
CA ASN A 425 15.83 -5.87 -23.50
C ASN A 425 15.41 -5.34 -22.11
N ILE A 426 14.22 -4.74 -22.05
CA ILE A 426 13.58 -4.28 -20.81
C ILE A 426 12.64 -5.38 -20.32
N LYS A 427 12.60 -5.61 -19.00
CA LYS A 427 11.68 -6.55 -18.39
C LYS A 427 10.52 -5.83 -17.70
N LEU A 428 9.30 -6.33 -17.90
CA LEU A 428 8.15 -5.88 -17.16
C LEU A 428 8.14 -6.50 -15.76
N LEU A 429 7.89 -5.66 -14.75
CA LEU A 429 7.48 -6.11 -13.42
C LEU A 429 5.99 -5.83 -13.30
N THR A 430 5.14 -6.85 -13.18
CA THR A 430 3.70 -6.65 -13.38
C THR A 430 2.94 -6.62 -12.06
N TYR A 431 2.13 -5.58 -11.84
CA TYR A 431 1.17 -5.54 -10.73
C TYR A 431 -0.26 -5.72 -11.23
N GLY A 432 -1.20 -5.90 -10.30
CA GLY A 432 -2.62 -6.04 -10.64
C GLY A 432 -2.96 -7.33 -11.37
N THR A 433 -2.02 -8.27 -11.44
CA THR A 433 -2.16 -9.56 -12.11
C THR A 433 -3.35 -10.37 -11.61
N LEU A 434 -3.71 -10.23 -10.32
CA LEU A 434 -4.88 -10.88 -9.71
C LEU A 434 -6.11 -9.97 -9.59
N CYS A 435 -6.09 -8.76 -10.15
CA CYS A 435 -7.19 -7.81 -10.10
C CYS A 435 -7.70 -7.56 -8.66
N GLY A 436 -6.78 -7.34 -7.70
CA GLY A 436 -7.15 -7.11 -6.29
C GLY A 436 -7.73 -8.33 -5.59
N GLY A 437 -7.57 -9.53 -6.18
CA GLY A 437 -8.10 -10.80 -5.71
C GLY A 437 -9.32 -11.30 -6.47
N PHE A 438 -9.81 -10.59 -7.50
CA PHE A 438 -10.92 -11.05 -8.34
C PHE A 438 -10.61 -12.34 -9.10
N LEU A 439 -9.36 -12.54 -9.52
CA LEU A 439 -8.91 -13.78 -10.17
C LEU A 439 -8.57 -14.83 -9.11
N SER A 440 -9.58 -15.28 -8.36
CA SER A 440 -9.48 -16.34 -7.35
C SER A 440 -10.80 -17.10 -7.21
N GLU A 441 -10.74 -18.26 -6.55
CA GLU A 441 -11.89 -19.13 -6.27
C GLU A 441 -12.99 -18.41 -5.49
N LYS A 442 -12.62 -17.40 -4.68
CA LYS A 442 -13.56 -16.60 -3.87
C LYS A 442 -14.70 -16.01 -4.70
N TRP A 443 -14.42 -15.66 -5.96
CA TRP A 443 -15.37 -14.98 -6.86
C TRP A 443 -16.04 -15.91 -7.86
N LEU A 444 -15.66 -17.19 -7.89
CA LEU A 444 -16.23 -18.17 -8.81
C LEU A 444 -17.70 -18.44 -8.45
N GLY A 445 -18.58 -18.27 -9.44
CA GLY A 445 -20.03 -18.48 -9.30
C GLY A 445 -20.73 -17.42 -8.44
N LYS A 446 -20.11 -16.26 -8.23
CA LYS A 446 -20.70 -15.13 -7.48
C LYS A 446 -21.34 -14.11 -8.42
N ASP A 447 -22.39 -13.47 -7.93
CA ASP A 447 -22.98 -12.29 -8.57
C ASP A 447 -21.99 -11.12 -8.56
N GLU A 448 -22.19 -10.15 -9.46
CA GLU A 448 -21.38 -8.94 -9.50
C GLU A 448 -21.52 -8.19 -8.17
N PRO A 449 -20.41 -7.85 -7.48
CA PRO A 449 -20.50 -7.15 -6.21
C PRO A 449 -20.96 -5.71 -6.41
N ASP A 450 -21.75 -5.21 -5.47
CA ASP A 450 -21.99 -3.76 -5.35
C ASP A 450 -20.64 -3.05 -5.09
N PRO A 451 -20.17 -2.15 -5.98
CA PRO A 451 -18.91 -1.42 -5.82
C PRO A 451 -18.78 -0.71 -4.47
N PHE A 452 -19.90 -0.36 -3.84
CA PHE A 452 -19.94 0.39 -2.59
C PHE A 452 -20.36 -0.44 -1.38
N GLY A 453 -20.52 -1.76 -1.55
CA GLY A 453 -20.84 -2.69 -0.47
C GLY A 453 -19.72 -2.84 0.58
N ALA A 454 -20.09 -3.34 1.76
CA ALA A 454 -19.23 -3.42 2.94
C ALA A 454 -17.96 -4.28 2.78
N GLY A 455 -17.88 -5.14 1.76
CA GLY A 455 -16.71 -5.97 1.44
C GLY A 455 -15.77 -5.38 0.37
N MET A 456 -16.11 -4.22 -0.21
CA MET A 456 -15.35 -3.63 -1.31
C MET A 456 -14.23 -2.73 -0.81
N THR A 457 -13.00 -3.20 -1.00
CA THR A 457 -11.78 -2.41 -0.79
C THR A 457 -11.57 -1.41 -1.93
N PRO A 458 -10.75 -0.35 -1.75
CA PRO A 458 -10.45 0.60 -2.83
C PRO A 458 -9.90 -0.06 -4.11
N SER A 459 -8.97 -1.00 -3.96
CA SER A 459 -8.43 -1.83 -5.05
C SER A 459 -9.48 -2.70 -5.72
N LEU A 460 -10.38 -3.36 -4.97
CA LEU A 460 -11.47 -4.12 -5.59
C LEU A 460 -12.37 -3.19 -6.42
N ARG A 461 -12.67 -1.98 -5.95
CA ARG A 461 -13.42 -1.00 -6.77
C ARG A 461 -12.68 -0.66 -8.06
N LYS A 462 -11.40 -0.31 -7.97
CA LYS A 462 -10.55 -0.02 -9.15
C LYS A 462 -10.58 -1.18 -10.16
N TYR A 463 -10.40 -2.41 -9.69
CA TYR A 463 -10.32 -3.55 -10.60
C TYR A 463 -11.68 -4.01 -11.11
N LEU A 464 -12.77 -3.77 -10.39
CA LEU A 464 -14.11 -3.99 -10.91
C LEU A 464 -14.41 -3.06 -12.09
N GLU A 465 -13.96 -1.81 -12.02
CA GLU A 465 -14.06 -0.88 -13.15
C GLU A 465 -13.28 -1.39 -14.37
N MET A 466 -12.05 -1.87 -14.18
CA MET A 466 -11.28 -2.50 -15.26
C MET A 466 -11.95 -3.74 -15.84
N ILE A 467 -12.55 -4.59 -15.00
CA ILE A 467 -13.33 -5.76 -15.43
C ILE A 467 -14.52 -5.31 -16.29
N ASN A 468 -15.26 -4.28 -15.86
CA ASN A 468 -16.44 -3.79 -16.56
C ASN A 468 -16.10 -3.11 -17.90
N ILE A 469 -14.91 -2.51 -18.02
CA ILE A 469 -14.39 -2.02 -19.30
C ILE A 469 -14.02 -3.21 -20.21
N TRP A 470 -13.36 -4.23 -19.66
CA TRP A 470 -12.93 -5.44 -20.38
C TRP A 470 -14.10 -6.27 -20.90
N GLY A 471 -15.17 -6.44 -20.12
CA GLY A 471 -16.33 -7.21 -20.53
C GLY A 471 -17.40 -7.33 -19.44
N PRO A 472 -18.59 -7.85 -19.77
CA PRO A 472 -19.67 -7.98 -18.81
C PRO A 472 -19.35 -9.07 -17.76
N TRP A 473 -19.89 -8.95 -16.55
CA TRP A 473 -19.64 -9.90 -15.46
C TRP A 473 -19.85 -11.38 -15.81
N PRO A 474 -20.86 -11.79 -16.62
CA PRO A 474 -20.99 -13.18 -17.07
C PRO A 474 -19.78 -13.70 -17.87
N LEU A 475 -19.13 -12.83 -18.67
CA LEU A 475 -17.89 -13.19 -19.37
C LEU A 475 -16.74 -13.35 -18.37
N PHE A 476 -16.65 -12.48 -17.36
CA PHE A 476 -15.69 -12.62 -16.27
C PHE A 476 -15.87 -13.95 -15.50
N GLN A 477 -17.11 -14.35 -15.24
CA GLN A 477 -17.41 -15.67 -14.65
C GLN A 477 -17.02 -16.84 -15.56
N THR A 478 -17.12 -16.68 -16.88
CA THR A 478 -16.64 -17.67 -17.85
C THR A 478 -15.12 -17.80 -17.82
N LEU A 479 -14.40 -16.68 -17.67
CA LEU A 479 -12.96 -16.67 -17.44
C LEU A 479 -12.60 -17.42 -16.15
N LEU A 480 -13.24 -17.12 -15.02
CA LEU A 480 -12.98 -17.81 -13.75
C LEU A 480 -13.23 -19.32 -13.83
N LYS A 481 -14.30 -19.77 -14.51
CA LYS A 481 -14.57 -21.20 -14.73
C LYS A 481 -13.49 -21.87 -15.58
N THR A 482 -12.99 -21.16 -16.59
CA THR A 482 -11.92 -21.63 -17.47
C THR A 482 -10.62 -21.78 -16.68
N LEU A 483 -10.24 -20.76 -15.92
CA LEU A 483 -9.09 -20.79 -15.02
C LEU A 483 -9.20 -21.92 -13.98
N SER A 484 -10.39 -22.12 -13.38
CA SER A 484 -10.63 -23.22 -12.43
C SER A 484 -10.52 -24.61 -13.08
N THR A 485 -10.87 -24.74 -14.36
CA THR A 485 -10.72 -26.00 -15.11
C THR A 485 -9.25 -26.31 -15.37
N ILE A 486 -8.47 -25.31 -15.80
CA ILE A 486 -7.03 -25.43 -15.99
C ILE A 486 -6.33 -25.68 -14.64
N GLY A 487 -6.73 -24.98 -13.58
CA GLY A 487 -6.20 -25.16 -12.23
C GLY A 487 -6.40 -26.58 -11.73
N ARG A 488 -7.59 -27.17 -11.93
CA ARG A 488 -7.84 -28.59 -11.61
C ARG A 488 -6.98 -29.56 -12.42
N LYS A 489 -6.72 -29.28 -13.70
CA LYS A 489 -5.86 -30.09 -14.57
C LYS A 489 -4.41 -30.13 -14.06
N HIS A 490 -3.90 -28.99 -13.58
CA HIS A 490 -2.51 -28.85 -13.10
C HIS A 490 -2.35 -28.93 -11.57
N ASN A 491 -3.45 -29.16 -10.83
CA ASN A 491 -3.50 -29.18 -9.37
C ASN A 491 -2.99 -27.88 -8.70
N VAL A 492 -3.45 -26.73 -9.22
CA VAL A 492 -3.12 -25.38 -8.74
C VAL A 492 -4.37 -24.50 -8.70
N SER A 493 -4.28 -23.35 -8.02
CA SER A 493 -5.42 -22.41 -7.91
C SER A 493 -5.67 -21.61 -9.19
N VAL A 494 -6.85 -21.00 -9.24
CA VAL A 494 -7.22 -19.96 -10.22
C VAL A 494 -6.18 -18.84 -10.26
N SER A 495 -5.70 -18.42 -9.08
CA SER A 495 -4.68 -17.38 -8.93
C SER A 495 -3.36 -17.80 -9.57
N ALA A 496 -2.90 -19.03 -9.30
CA ALA A 496 -1.68 -19.57 -9.88
C ALA A 496 -1.76 -19.65 -11.41
N VAL A 497 -2.89 -20.08 -11.98
CA VAL A 497 -3.08 -20.08 -13.44
C VAL A 497 -3.00 -18.67 -14.03
N ALA A 498 -3.64 -17.68 -13.39
CA ALA A 498 -3.62 -16.29 -13.83
C ALA A 498 -2.20 -15.68 -13.79
N ILE A 499 -1.43 -15.96 -12.74
CA ILE A 499 -0.04 -15.52 -12.62
C ILE A 499 0.84 -16.21 -13.67
N ARG A 500 0.69 -17.53 -13.86
CA ARG A 500 1.46 -18.31 -14.84
C ARG A 500 1.25 -17.80 -16.25
N TRP A 501 0.02 -17.43 -16.62
CA TRP A 501 -0.27 -16.84 -17.92
C TRP A 501 0.53 -15.56 -18.17
N VAL A 502 0.66 -14.67 -17.18
CA VAL A 502 1.48 -13.45 -17.30
C VAL A 502 2.98 -13.76 -17.34
N LEU A 503 3.44 -14.72 -16.53
CA LEU A 503 4.85 -15.14 -16.51
C LEU A 503 5.30 -15.83 -17.81
N ASP A 504 4.39 -16.35 -18.64
CA ASP A 504 4.74 -17.01 -19.92
C ASP A 504 5.23 -16.02 -21.00
N PHE A 505 5.02 -14.72 -20.82
CA PHE A 505 5.53 -13.71 -21.75
C PHE A 505 7.04 -13.48 -21.55
N SER A 506 7.81 -13.57 -22.64
CA SER A 506 9.28 -13.42 -22.69
C SER A 506 9.79 -12.10 -22.07
N TYR A 507 9.02 -11.03 -22.24
CA TYR A 507 9.32 -9.69 -21.75
C TYR A 507 8.86 -9.46 -20.31
N VAL A 508 8.18 -10.41 -19.66
CA VAL A 508 7.83 -10.33 -18.23
C VAL A 508 8.97 -10.92 -17.39
N GLY A 509 9.60 -10.08 -16.57
CA GLY A 509 10.62 -10.50 -15.62
C GLY A 509 9.99 -11.19 -14.40
N ALA A 510 9.09 -10.46 -13.72
CA ALA A 510 8.42 -10.96 -12.52
C ALA A 510 6.99 -10.43 -12.36
N VAL A 511 6.18 -11.18 -11.60
CA VAL A 511 4.86 -10.76 -11.12
C VAL A 511 4.97 -10.32 -9.66
N LEU A 512 4.33 -9.19 -9.34
CA LEU A 512 4.18 -8.67 -7.99
C LEU A 512 2.96 -9.29 -7.32
N VAL A 513 3.20 -10.15 -6.32
CA VAL A 513 2.15 -10.70 -5.46
C VAL A 513 2.07 -9.88 -4.19
N GLY A 514 0.91 -9.26 -3.95
CA GLY A 514 0.74 -8.38 -2.79
C GLY A 514 0.64 -9.19 -1.50
N ALA A 515 1.38 -8.78 -0.47
CA ALA A 515 1.28 -9.36 0.86
C ALA A 515 0.69 -8.35 1.85
N ARG A 516 -0.36 -8.73 2.58
CA ARG A 516 -0.82 -7.96 3.73
C ARG A 516 0.03 -8.38 4.93
N MET A 517 1.20 -7.76 5.06
CA MET A 517 2.21 -8.13 6.05
C MET A 517 1.62 -8.13 7.48
N GLY A 518 1.77 -9.26 8.16
CA GLY A 518 1.24 -9.63 9.46
C GLY A 518 -0.28 -9.87 9.53
N VAL A 519 -1.02 -9.83 8.42
CA VAL A 519 -2.49 -9.91 8.40
C VAL A 519 -2.99 -11.15 7.68
N SER A 520 -2.46 -11.46 6.50
CA SER A 520 -2.87 -12.64 5.73
C SER A 520 -1.72 -13.18 4.89
N GLU A 521 -1.69 -14.49 4.69
CA GLU A 521 -0.61 -15.19 4.01
C GLU A 521 -1.15 -16.14 2.94
N HIS A 522 -0.52 -16.11 1.76
CA HIS A 522 -0.83 -16.97 0.61
C HIS A 522 0.44 -17.57 0.00
N THR A 523 1.46 -17.78 0.83
CA THR A 523 2.82 -18.19 0.45
C THR A 523 2.82 -19.48 -0.37
N GLU A 524 2.15 -20.53 0.09
CA GLU A 524 2.09 -21.83 -0.61
C GLU A 524 1.41 -21.72 -1.97
N ASP A 525 0.26 -21.01 -2.05
CA ASP A 525 -0.49 -20.83 -3.29
C ASP A 525 0.28 -20.01 -4.32
N ASN A 526 0.98 -18.96 -3.88
CA ASN A 526 1.85 -18.17 -4.75
C ASN A 526 3.02 -19.00 -5.30
N LEU A 527 3.65 -19.85 -4.47
CA LEU A 527 4.74 -20.73 -4.92
C LEU A 527 4.27 -21.83 -5.87
N ALA A 528 2.99 -22.23 -5.80
CA ALA A 528 2.39 -23.19 -6.71
C ALA A 528 2.29 -22.69 -8.17
N VAL A 529 2.68 -21.45 -8.47
CA VAL A 529 2.84 -20.98 -9.86
C VAL A 529 3.98 -21.68 -10.61
N TYR A 530 4.95 -22.25 -9.88
CA TYR A 530 6.14 -22.88 -10.46
C TYR A 530 5.99 -24.39 -10.62
N GLY A 531 6.85 -24.99 -11.44
CA GLY A 531 6.93 -26.45 -11.59
C GLY A 531 5.93 -27.06 -12.57
N TRP A 532 5.17 -26.23 -13.29
CA TRP A 532 4.25 -26.62 -14.34
C TRP A 532 4.19 -25.52 -15.41
N GLN A 533 3.53 -25.81 -16.55
CA GLN A 533 3.39 -24.87 -17.66
C GLN A 533 2.02 -25.01 -18.32
N LEU A 534 1.51 -23.91 -18.88
CA LEU A 534 0.31 -23.93 -19.72
C LEU A 534 0.61 -24.64 -21.04
N ASP A 535 -0.14 -25.69 -21.35
CA ASP A 535 -0.03 -26.37 -22.64
C ASP A 535 -0.85 -25.67 -23.74
N ALA A 536 -0.81 -26.22 -24.96
CA ALA A 536 -1.49 -25.63 -26.11
C ALA A 536 -3.03 -25.61 -25.95
N GLU A 537 -3.60 -26.58 -25.25
CA GLU A 537 -5.03 -26.65 -24.99
C GLU A 537 -5.43 -25.57 -23.97
N ASP A 538 -4.65 -25.44 -22.89
CA ASP A 538 -4.91 -24.42 -21.87
C ASP A 538 -4.87 -23.01 -22.47
N LYS A 539 -3.85 -22.73 -23.30
CA LYS A 539 -3.69 -21.45 -24.00
C LYS A 539 -4.86 -21.17 -24.94
N LYS A 540 -5.32 -22.20 -25.66
CA LYS A 540 -6.50 -22.08 -26.54
C LYS A 540 -7.76 -21.79 -25.74
N MET A 541 -8.00 -22.47 -24.63
CA MET A 541 -9.16 -22.24 -23.76
C MET A 541 -9.20 -20.80 -23.23
N LEU A 542 -8.05 -20.26 -22.80
CA LEU A 542 -7.96 -18.87 -22.36
C LEU A 542 -8.24 -17.91 -23.52
N GLU A 543 -7.63 -18.14 -24.67
CA GLU A 543 -7.80 -17.28 -25.85
C GLU A 543 -9.25 -17.26 -26.37
N GLU A 544 -9.96 -18.38 -26.31
CA GLU A 544 -11.39 -18.46 -26.65
C GLU A 544 -12.24 -17.52 -25.78
N VAL A 545 -11.90 -17.33 -24.50
CA VAL A 545 -12.60 -16.38 -23.62
C VAL A 545 -12.12 -14.95 -23.86
N LEU A 546 -10.81 -14.74 -23.95
CA LEU A 546 -10.22 -13.41 -24.11
C LEU A 546 -10.63 -12.74 -25.43
N SER A 547 -10.80 -13.51 -26.51
CA SER A 547 -11.27 -13.00 -27.81
C SER A 547 -12.73 -12.50 -27.81
N GLN A 548 -13.52 -12.87 -26.81
CA GLN A 548 -14.90 -12.39 -26.64
C GLN A 548 -14.97 -11.07 -25.84
N SER A 549 -13.85 -10.61 -25.29
CA SER A 549 -13.78 -9.39 -24.50
C SER A 549 -13.40 -8.18 -25.34
N ARG A 550 -13.48 -7.01 -24.74
CA ARG A 550 -13.08 -5.72 -25.32
C ARG A 550 -11.59 -5.45 -25.14
N ARG A 551 -10.75 -6.48 -24.92
CA ARG A 551 -9.32 -6.33 -24.57
C ARG A 551 -8.53 -5.48 -25.57
N GLU A 552 -8.86 -5.54 -26.86
CA GLU A 552 -8.21 -4.74 -27.91
C GLU A 552 -8.66 -3.27 -27.89
N GLU A 553 -9.89 -3.02 -27.44
CA GLU A 553 -10.45 -1.67 -27.28
C GLU A 553 -9.86 -0.97 -26.07
N MET A 554 -9.47 -1.70 -25.02
CA MET A 554 -8.90 -1.12 -23.80
C MET A 554 -7.69 -0.23 -24.06
N PHE A 555 -6.81 -0.61 -24.98
CA PHE A 555 -5.67 0.25 -25.35
C PHE A 555 -6.13 1.57 -25.97
N ARG A 556 -7.20 1.55 -26.77
CA ARG A 556 -7.77 2.77 -27.39
C ARG A 556 -8.53 3.62 -26.36
N ASP A 557 -9.32 3.00 -25.50
CA ASP A 557 -10.25 3.66 -24.59
C ASP A 557 -9.56 4.16 -23.30
N VAL A 558 -8.67 3.35 -22.73
CA VAL A 558 -7.91 3.65 -21.50
C VAL A 558 -6.57 4.32 -21.82
N GLY A 559 -6.05 4.11 -23.03
CA GLY A 559 -4.68 4.50 -23.39
C GLY A 559 -3.67 3.44 -22.94
N ASP A 560 -2.41 3.68 -23.24
CA ASP A 560 -1.30 2.80 -22.88
C ASP A 560 -1.11 2.68 -21.35
N CYS A 561 -0.23 1.76 -20.94
CA CYS A 561 0.06 1.42 -19.56
C CYS A 561 0.38 2.66 -18.71
N GLY A 562 -0.25 2.76 -17.53
CA GLY A 562 -0.07 3.87 -16.61
C GLY A 562 -0.99 5.06 -16.86
N ALA A 563 -1.73 5.12 -17.98
CA ALA A 563 -2.73 6.16 -18.22
C ALA A 563 -3.82 6.19 -17.13
N GLU A 564 -4.12 5.05 -16.50
CA GLU A 564 -5.09 4.94 -15.41
C GLU A 564 -4.67 5.67 -14.11
N TYR A 565 -3.43 6.17 -14.02
CA TYR A 565 -2.94 6.96 -12.89
C TYR A 565 -2.88 8.46 -13.19
N ARG A 566 -3.35 8.89 -14.37
CA ARG A 566 -3.22 10.27 -14.88
C ARG A 566 -4.55 10.88 -15.31
N ARG A 567 -5.65 10.24 -14.96
CA ARG A 567 -7.02 10.69 -15.23
C ARG A 567 -7.66 11.23 -13.97
#